data_AF-A0AAJ2KGQ4-F1
#
_entry.id   AF-A0AAJ2KGQ4-F1
#
_cell.length_a   1.000
_cell.length_b   1.000
_cell.length_c   1.000
_cell.angle_alpha   90.00
_cell.angle_beta   90.00
_cell.angle_gamma   90.00
#
_symmetry.space_group_name_H-M   'P 1'
#
loop_
_entity.id
_entity.type
_entity.pdbx_description
1 polymer ?
#
loop_
_entity_poly.entity_id
_entity_poly.type
_entity_poly.pdbx_seq_one_letter_code
_entity_poly.pdbx_strand_id
1 'polypeptide(L)'
;MPQKMRVSNHSEYNKFLEKRGNIFHYINEAIEKWYENGPKIPGGNNIYSDKVVILVHIITCLFRIGLRQTVGFIAGYLEQIGKNLQVISYSQSS
;
A
#
# COMPACT_ATOMS: atom_id res chain seq x y z
N MET A 1 20.79 -18.07 -41.17
CA MET A 1 19.84 -16.93 -41.31
C MET A 1 19.54 -16.40 -39.91
N PRO A 2 19.64 -15.09 -39.63
CA PRO A 2 19.33 -14.58 -38.29
C PRO A 2 17.82 -14.65 -38.03
N GLN A 3 17.44 -15.25 -36.92
CA GLN A 3 16.05 -15.34 -36.47
C GLN A 3 15.58 -13.94 -36.05
N LYS A 4 14.71 -13.31 -36.84
CA LYS A 4 14.03 -12.05 -36.46
C LYS A 4 13.04 -12.35 -35.34
N MET A 5 13.44 -12.13 -34.09
CA MET A 5 12.52 -12.15 -32.96
C MET A 5 11.66 -10.88 -33.00
N ARG A 6 10.36 -11.04 -33.30
CA ARG A 6 9.37 -9.96 -33.21
C ARG A 6 8.77 -10.04 -31.81
N VAL A 7 9.02 -9.02 -30.98
CA VAL A 7 8.41 -8.95 -29.64
C VAL A 7 6.91 -8.71 -29.83
N SER A 8 6.13 -9.79 -29.80
CA SER A 8 4.68 -9.75 -29.99
C SER A 8 3.94 -9.24 -28.74
N ASN A 9 4.64 -9.11 -27.61
CA ASN A 9 4.01 -8.89 -26.31
C ASN A 9 4.13 -7.47 -25.72
N HIS A 10 4.48 -6.46 -26.54
CA HIS A 10 4.67 -5.10 -26.04
C HIS A 10 3.42 -4.51 -25.36
N SER A 11 2.22 -4.82 -25.86
CA SER A 11 0.96 -4.31 -25.30
C SER A 11 0.68 -4.89 -23.91
N GLU A 12 0.86 -6.20 -23.71
CA GLU A 12 0.67 -6.83 -22.39
C GLU A 12 1.74 -6.36 -21.41
N TYR A 13 2.99 -6.25 -21.87
CA TYR A 13 4.10 -5.75 -21.05
C TYR A 13 3.85 -4.33 -20.55
N ASN A 14 3.42 -3.41 -21.42
CA ASN A 14 3.09 -2.04 -21.03
C ASN A 14 1.92 -1.99 -20.03
N LYS A 15 0.86 -2.77 -20.28
CA LYS A 15 -0.25 -2.88 -19.31
C LYS A 15 0.21 -3.40 -17.96
N PHE A 16 1.17 -4.33 -17.94
CA PHE A 16 1.73 -4.85 -16.70
C PHE A 16 2.57 -3.79 -15.96
N LEU A 17 3.36 -2.98 -16.67
CA LEU A 17 4.07 -1.85 -16.06
C LEU A 17 3.12 -0.78 -15.50
N GLU A 18 2.05 -0.43 -16.22
CA GLU A 18 1.02 0.49 -15.73
C GLU A 18 0.34 -0.05 -14.46
N LYS A 19 -0.02 -1.35 -14.45
CA LYS A 19 -0.60 -2.00 -13.25
C LYS A 19 0.33 -1.96 -12.05
N ARG A 20 1.65 -2.06 -12.23
CA ARG A 20 2.62 -1.96 -11.13
C ARG A 20 2.60 -0.58 -10.45
N GLY A 21 2.27 0.48 -11.19
CA GLY A 21 2.15 1.84 -10.66
C GLY A 21 0.81 2.13 -9.97
N ASN A 22 -0.14 1.19 -9.98
CA ASN A 22 -1.47 1.41 -9.44
C ASN A 22 -1.48 1.35 -7.90
N ILE A 23 -1.37 2.51 -7.25
CA ILE A 23 -1.37 2.63 -5.79
C ILE A 23 -2.62 2.03 -5.13
N PHE A 24 -3.78 2.05 -5.82
CA PHE A 24 -5.03 1.52 -5.27
C PHE A 24 -4.99 0.01 -5.07
N HIS A 25 -4.13 -0.72 -5.79
CA HIS A 25 -3.92 -2.13 -5.53
C HIS A 25 -3.40 -2.37 -4.10
N TYR A 26 -2.38 -1.61 -3.67
CA TYR A 26 -1.83 -1.70 -2.31
C TYR A 26 -2.82 -1.21 -1.25
N ILE A 27 -3.61 -0.17 -1.57
CA ILE A 27 -4.66 0.33 -0.67
C ILE A 27 -5.71 -0.76 -0.41
N ASN A 28 -6.20 -1.41 -1.47
CA ASN A 28 -7.20 -2.46 -1.34
C ASN A 28 -6.66 -3.66 -0.55
N GLU A 29 -5.43 -4.11 -0.82
CA GLU A 29 -4.80 -5.17 -0.04
C GLU A 29 -4.67 -4.82 1.44
N ALA A 30 -4.32 -3.57 1.76
CA ALA A 30 -4.23 -3.10 3.14
C ALA A 30 -5.61 -3.05 3.81
N ILE A 31 -6.65 -2.54 3.13
CA ILE A 31 -8.02 -2.49 3.65
C ILE A 31 -8.55 -3.89 3.96
N GLU A 32 -8.31 -4.87 3.10
CA GLU A 32 -8.72 -6.26 3.32
C GLU A 32 -8.05 -6.89 4.55
N LYS A 33 -6.79 -6.50 4.82
CA LYS A 33 -5.99 -7.01 5.93
C LYS A 33 -5.57 -5.87 6.84
N TRP A 34 -6.51 -5.06 7.32
CA TRP A 34 -6.15 -3.85 8.06
C TRP A 34 -5.49 -4.13 9.41
N TYR A 35 -6.03 -5.10 10.13
CA TYR A 35 -5.55 -5.48 11.46
C TYR A 35 -4.72 -6.76 11.41
N GLU A 36 -3.79 -6.89 12.36
CA GLU A 36 -3.01 -8.10 12.53
C GLU A 36 -3.91 -9.25 12.98
N ASN A 37 -3.74 -10.43 12.36
CA ASN A 37 -4.53 -11.63 12.68
C ASN A 37 -3.70 -12.69 13.44
N GLY A 38 -2.40 -12.47 13.62
CA GLY A 38 -1.49 -13.37 14.34
C GLY A 38 -1.62 -13.32 15.87
N PRO A 39 -0.99 -14.29 16.58
CA PRO A 39 -0.95 -14.29 18.04
C PRO A 39 -0.25 -13.04 18.56
N LYS A 40 -0.86 -12.38 19.55
CA LYS A 40 -0.28 -11.22 20.21
C LYS A 40 1.01 -11.63 20.94
N ILE A 41 2.13 -11.05 20.52
CA ILE A 41 3.41 -11.22 21.18
C ILE A 41 3.43 -10.31 22.42
N PRO A 42 3.80 -10.80 23.62
CA PRO A 42 3.96 -9.95 24.79
C PRO A 42 4.94 -8.80 24.50
N GLY A 43 4.49 -7.56 24.65
CA GLY A 43 5.28 -6.35 24.35
C GLY A 43 5.23 -5.89 22.88
N GLY A 44 4.63 -6.66 21.97
CA GLY A 44 4.43 -6.27 20.58
C GLY A 44 3.13 -5.49 20.38
N ASN A 45 3.25 -4.23 19.93
CA ASN A 45 2.10 -3.39 19.53
C ASN A 45 1.67 -3.68 18.08
N ASN A 46 1.50 -4.95 17.72
CA ASN A 46 1.08 -5.37 16.38
C ASN A 46 -0.45 -5.26 16.27
N ILE A 47 -0.96 -4.03 16.25
CA ILE A 47 -2.39 -3.74 16.04
C ILE A 47 -2.72 -3.81 14.54
N TYR A 48 -1.81 -3.29 13.72
CA TYR A 48 -1.95 -3.20 12.27
C TYR A 48 -1.13 -4.28 11.59
N SER A 49 -1.59 -4.72 10.42
CA SER A 49 -0.81 -5.66 9.61
C SER A 49 0.39 -4.96 8.94
N ASP A 50 1.36 -5.77 8.52
CA ASP A 50 2.47 -5.32 7.69
C ASP A 50 2.00 -4.61 6.41
N LYS A 51 0.83 -4.97 5.87
CA LYS A 51 0.27 -4.34 4.66
C LYS A 51 -0.07 -2.88 4.90
N VAL A 52 -0.61 -2.54 6.07
CA VAL A 52 -0.89 -1.15 6.45
C VAL A 52 0.40 -0.36 6.63
N VAL A 53 1.42 -0.95 7.29
CA VAL A 53 2.72 -0.30 7.48
C VAL A 53 3.41 -0.05 6.13
N ILE A 54 3.40 -1.04 5.23
CA ILE A 54 3.94 -0.92 3.87
C ILE A 54 3.18 0.16 3.09
N LEU A 55 1.85 0.21 3.18
CA LEU A 55 1.05 1.24 2.51
C LEU A 55 1.45 2.65 2.97
N VAL A 56 1.65 2.87 4.27
CA VAL A 56 2.14 4.15 4.81
C VAL A 56 3.46 4.55 4.15
N HIS A 57 4.41 3.61 4.04
CA HIS A 57 5.71 3.88 3.40
C HIS A 57 5.58 4.15 1.89
N ILE A 58 4.71 3.42 1.19
CA ILE A 58 4.43 3.66 -0.23
C ILE A 58 3.90 5.08 -0.45
N ILE A 59 2.89 5.50 0.32
CA ILE A 59 2.32 6.85 0.21
C ILE A 59 3.38 7.91 0.53
N THR A 60 4.13 7.71 1.62
CA THR A 60 5.23 8.60 2.04
C THR A 60 6.26 8.78 0.92
N CYS A 61 6.69 7.68 0.28
CA CYS A 61 7.66 7.70 -0.81
C CYS A 61 7.11 8.30 -2.12
N LEU A 62 5.89 7.96 -2.52
CA LEU A 62 5.30 8.42 -3.77
C LEU A 62 4.96 9.92 -3.74
N PHE A 63 4.41 10.39 -2.62
CA PHE A 63 4.03 11.81 -2.46
C PHE A 63 5.14 12.67 -1.86
N ARG A 64 6.23 12.07 -1.37
CA ARG A 64 7.36 12.74 -0.74
C ARG A 64 6.93 13.63 0.44
N ILE A 65 6.05 13.09 1.28
CA ILE A 65 5.49 13.75 2.47
C ILE A 65 6.00 13.07 3.75
N GLY A 66 5.93 13.76 4.89
CA GLY A 66 6.33 13.18 6.18
C GLY A 66 5.29 12.21 6.76
N LEU A 67 5.71 11.27 7.62
CA LEU A 67 4.83 10.24 8.21
C LEU A 67 3.56 10.82 8.86
N ARG A 68 3.65 11.96 9.57
CA ARG A 68 2.48 12.63 10.18
C ARG A 68 1.50 13.15 9.13
N GLN A 69 1.99 13.64 7.99
CA GLN A 69 1.14 14.06 6.88
C GLN A 69 0.50 12.85 6.20
N THR A 70 1.23 11.74 6.07
CA THR A 70 0.71 10.47 5.55
C THR A 70 -0.46 9.94 6.40
N VAL A 71 -0.37 10.05 7.73
CA VAL A 71 -1.49 9.71 8.64
C VAL A 71 -2.74 10.53 8.31
N GLY A 72 -2.60 11.85 8.13
CA GLY A 72 -3.69 12.72 7.73
C GLY A 72 -4.26 12.40 6.35
N PHE A 73 -3.41 12.07 5.38
CA PHE A 73 -3.82 11.62 4.05
C PHE A 73 -4.67 10.35 4.12
N ILE A 74 -4.21 9.34 4.87
CA ILE A 74 -4.94 8.07 5.03
C ILE A 74 -6.28 8.30 5.73
N ALA A 75 -6.31 9.14 6.77
CA ALA A 75 -7.55 9.50 7.46
C ALA A 75 -8.58 10.10 6.50
N GLY A 76 -8.19 11.13 5.72
CA GLY A 76 -9.08 11.77 4.76
C GLY A 76 -9.52 10.83 3.64
N TYR A 77 -8.64 9.94 3.17
CA TYR A 77 -9.01 8.94 2.17
C TYR A 77 -10.04 7.94 2.71
N LEU A 78 -9.84 7.41 3.93
CA LEU A 78 -10.79 6.50 4.58
C LEU A 78 -12.17 7.13 4.78
N GLU A 79 -12.21 8.40 5.17
CA GLU A 79 -13.43 9.19 5.27
C GLU A 79 -14.12 9.30 3.90
N GLN A 80 -13.37 9.65 2.84
CA GLN A 80 -13.88 9.77 1.48
C GLN A 80 -14.53 8.48 0.96
N ILE A 81 -13.97 7.31 1.31
CA ILE A 81 -14.52 6.01 0.90
C ILE A 81 -15.52 5.42 1.92
N GLY A 82 -15.86 6.15 2.98
CA GLY A 82 -16.82 5.73 3.99
C GLY A 82 -16.38 4.50 4.81
N LYS A 83 -15.07 4.29 4.98
CA LYS A 83 -14.53 3.17 5.77
C LYS A 83 -14.21 3.61 7.19
N ASN A 84 -14.90 3.02 8.16
CA ASN A 84 -14.64 3.24 9.58
C ASN A 84 -13.52 2.31 10.09
N LEU A 85 -12.26 2.66 9.79
CA LEU A 85 -11.07 1.95 10.23
C LEU A 85 -10.22 2.87 11.10
N GLN A 86 -9.61 2.33 12.16
CA GLN A 86 -8.73 3.11 13.02
C GLN A 86 -7.48 3.50 12.23
N VAL A 87 -7.15 4.79 12.23
CA VAL A 87 -5.97 5.31 11.54
C VAL A 87 -4.72 5.00 12.36
N ILE A 88 -3.72 4.42 11.69
CA ILE A 88 -2.41 4.12 12.27
C ILE A 88 -1.71 5.39 12.77
N SER A 89 -1.15 5.35 13.98
CA SER A 89 -0.31 6.44 14.49
C SER A 89 1.06 6.43 13.83
N TYR A 90 1.68 7.61 13.69
CA TYR A 90 3.05 7.75 13.16
C TYR A 90 4.09 6.94 13.97
N SER A 91 3.85 6.73 15.27
CA SER A 91 4.73 5.94 16.15
C SER A 91 4.58 4.43 15.96
N GLN A 92 3.51 3.99 15.30
CA GLN A 92 3.23 2.58 14.98
C GLN A 92 3.62 2.23 13.54
N SER A 93 3.96 3.24 12.74
CA SER A 93 4.44 3.12 11.37
C SER A 93 5.94 3.41 11.22
N SER A 94 6.66 3.53 12.34
CA SER A 94 8.11 3.75 12.42
C SER A 94 8.90 2.45 12.39
#